data_AF-A0A351KDL7-F1
#
_entry.id   AF-A0A351KDL7-F1
#
_cell.length_a   1.000
_cell.length_b   1.000
_cell.length_c   1.000
_cell.angle_alpha   90.00
_cell.angle_beta   90.00
_cell.angle_gamma   90.00
#
_symmetry.space_group_name_H-M   'P 1'
#
loop_
_entity.id
_entity.type
_entity.pdbx_description
1 polymer ?
#
loop_
_entity_poly.entity_id
_entity_poly.type
_entity_poly.pdbx_seq_one_letter_code
_entity_poly.pdbx_strand_id
1 'polypeptide(L)' 'GFIRAEVISYEDLIACGSEAAAKEKGLMRSEGKDYVMKDGDTVLFRFNV' A
#
# COMPACT_ATOMS: atom_id res chain seq x y z
N GLY A 1 16.93 6.93 -4.29
CA GLY A 1 16.68 5.51 -4.60
C GLY A 1 15.38 5.02 -3.98
N PHE A 2 14.80 3.93 -4.49
CA PHE A 2 13.61 3.27 -3.91
C PHE A 2 13.87 2.85 -2.46
N ILE A 3 12.92 3.14 -1.57
CA ILE A 3 13.00 2.74 -0.16
C ILE A 3 12.05 1.56 0.09
N ARG A 4 10.76 1.76 -0.19
CA ARG A 4 9.69 0.80 0.06
C ARG A 4 8.41 1.19 -0.69
N ALA A 5 7.50 0.24 -0.86
CA ALA A 5 6.16 0.45 -1.38
C ALA A 5 5.14 0.21 -0.25
N GLU A 6 4.26 1.17 0.04
CA GLU A 6 3.11 0.94 0.92
C GLU A 6 1.94 0.45 0.06
N VAL A 7 1.47 -0.78 0.28
CA VAL A 7 0.47 -1.48 -0.55
C VAL A 7 -0.81 -1.73 0.24
N ILE A 8 -1.96 -1.41 -0.35
CA ILE A 8 -3.30 -1.70 0.18
C ILE A 8 -4.14 -2.31 -0.95
N SER A 9 -4.89 -3.37 -0.68
CA SER A 9 -5.82 -3.95 -1.66
C SER A 9 -6.98 -2.98 -1.94
N TYR A 10 -7.42 -2.86 -3.18
CA TYR A 10 -8.53 -1.97 -3.56
C TYR A 10 -9.81 -2.26 -2.76
N GLU A 11 -10.14 -3.53 -2.53
CA GLU A 11 -11.31 -3.95 -1.74
C GLU A 11 -11.24 -3.41 -0.31
N ASP A 12 -10.06 -3.50 0.32
CA ASP A 12 -9.80 -2.99 1.66
C ASP A 12 -9.87 -1.46 1.71
N LEU A 13 -9.34 -0.79 0.69
CA LEU A 13 -9.36 0.65 0.57
C LEU A 13 -10.81 1.18 0.45
N ILE A 14 -11.62 0.55 -0.41
CA ILE A 14 -13.03 0.88 -0.59
C ILE A 14 -13.82 0.57 0.67
N ALA A 15 -13.60 -0.58 1.32
CA ALA A 15 -14.27 -0.94 2.57
C ALA A 15 -13.93 0.02 3.72
N CYS A 16 -12.73 0.61 3.72
CA CYS A 16 -12.31 1.60 4.72
C CYS A 16 -12.70 3.04 4.36
N GLY A 17 -12.98 3.32 3.09
CA GLY A 17 -13.35 4.65 2.59
C GLY A 17 -12.20 5.66 2.52
N SER A 18 -11.05 5.38 3.14
CA SER A 18 -9.85 6.22 3.06
C SER A 18 -8.57 5.44 3.38
N GLU A 19 -7.43 5.91 2.84
CA GLU A 19 -6.11 5.35 3.14
C GLU A 19 -5.75 5.46 4.63
N ALA A 20 -6.16 6.55 5.29
CA ALA A 20 -5.91 6.76 6.72
C ALA A 20 -6.62 5.70 7.56
N ALA A 21 -7.91 5.43 7.30
CA ALA A 21 -8.67 4.41 8.00
C ALA A 21 -8.14 2.99 7.71
N ALA A 22 -7.72 2.70 6.48
CA ALA A 22 -7.09 1.43 6.13
C ALA A 22 -5.75 1.24 6.87
N LYS A 23 -4.97 2.31 7.03
CA LYS A 23 -3.72 2.31 7.79
C LYS A 23 -3.95 2.11 9.28
N GLU A 24 -4.94 2.77 9.88
CA GLU A 24 -5.29 2.60 11.30
C GLU A 24 -5.77 1.18 11.61
N LYS A 25 -6.44 0.53 10.65
CA LYS A 25 -6.84 -0.88 10.73
C LYS A 25 -5.70 -1.87 10.47
N GLY A 26 -4.50 -1.40 10.11
CA GLY A 26 -3.35 -2.25 9.82
C GLY A 26 -3.42 -2.97 8.46
N LEU A 27 -4.26 -2.52 7.53
CA LEU A 27 -4.41 -3.11 6.19
C LEU A 27 -3.31 -2.61 5.22
N MET A 28 -2.61 -1.52 5.58
CA MET A 28 -1.48 -1.01 4.82
C MET A 28 -0.22 -1.85 5.06
N ARG A 29 0.24 -2.55 4.02
CA ARG A 29 1.43 -3.39 4.04
C ARG A 29 2.63 -2.60 3.54
N SER A 30 3.80 -2.78 4.14
CA SER A 30 5.06 -2.21 3.63
C SER A 30 5.84 -3.30 2.91
N GLU A 31 5.95 -3.17 1.61
CA GLU A 31 6.53 -4.15 0.71
C GLU A 31 7.87 -3.67 0.12
N GLY A 32 8.76 -4.63 -0.08
CA GLY A 32 10.09 -4.41 -0.64
C GLY A 32 10.12 -4.44 -2.16
N LYS A 33 11.34 -4.41 -2.72
CA LYS A 33 11.57 -4.45 -4.18
C LYS A 33 11.06 -5.74 -4.83
N ASP A 34 11.06 -6.84 -4.09
CA ASP A 34 10.72 -8.18 -4.60
C ASP A 34 9.22 -8.48 -4.58
N TYR A 35 8.40 -7.51 -4.15
CA TYR A 35 6.95 -7.68 -4.11
C TYR A 35 6.36 -7.72 -5.51
N VAL A 36 5.60 -8.78 -5.78
CA VAL A 36 4.84 -8.93 -7.02
C VAL A 36 3.48 -8.27 -6.83
N MET A 37 3.28 -7.15 -7.51
CA MET A 37 2.03 -6.41 -7.50
C MET A 37 0.88 -7.29 -7.99
N LYS A 38 -0.25 -7.23 -7.30
CA LYS A 38 -1.48 -7.90 -7.70
C LYS A 38 -2.43 -6.90 -8.35
N ASP A 39 -3.32 -7.40 -9.19
CA ASP A 39 -4.38 -6.58 -9.76
C ASP A 39 -5.26 -6.01 -8.64
N GLY A 40 -5.56 -4.71 -8.73
CA GLY A 40 -6.26 -3.98 -7.68
C GLY A 40 -5.41 -3.58 -6.47
N ASP A 41 -4.08 -3.80 -6.45
CA ASP A 41 -3.24 -3.21 -5.40
C ASP A 41 -3.09 -1.69 -5.62
N THR A 42 -3.43 -0.92 -4.59
CA THR A 42 -3.12 0.51 -4.49
C THR A 42 -1.77 0.67 -3.81
N VAL A 43 -0.85 1.42 -4.44
CA VAL A 43 0.55 1.47 -4.01
C VAL A 43 1.06 2.90 -3.89
N LEU A 44 1.64 3.22 -2.74
CA LEU A 44 2.39 4.44 -2.50
C LEU A 44 3.89 4.14 -2.45
N PHE A 45 4.61 4.56 -3.49
CA PHE A 45 6.06 4.41 -3.57
C PHE A 45 6.79 5.48 -2.75
N ARG A 46 7.69 5.05 -1.87
CA ARG A 46 8.59 5.94 -1.13
C ARG A 46 9.98 5.92 -1.76
N PHE A 47 10.45 7.08 -2.18
CA PHE A 47 11.81 7.30 -2.69
C PHE A 47 12.52 8.34 -1.81
N ASN A 48 13.81 8.13 -1.55
CA ASN A 48 14.68 9.17 -1.01
C ASN A 48 15.42 9.81 -2.18
N VAL A 49 15.40 11.14 -2.28
CA VAL A 49 16.26 11.89 -3.21
C VAL A 49 17.61 12.15 -2.55
#